data_AF-A0A1B6J2W2-F1
#
_entry.id   AF-A0A1B6J2W2-F1
#
_cell.length_a   1.000
_cell.length_b   1.000
_cell.length_c   1.000
_cell.angle_alpha   90.00
_cell.angle_beta   90.00
_cell.angle_gamma   90.00
#
_symmetry.space_group_name_H-M   'P 1'
#
loop_
_entity.id
_entity.type
_entity.pdbx_description
1 polymer ?
#
loop_
_entity_poly.entity_id
_entity_poly.type
_entity_poly.pdbx_seq_one_letter_code
_entity_poly.pdbx_strand_id
1 'polypeptide(L)'
;KINLAAMAIGNGISDAKTQFDYGNYLYHLGLIDGAGKNDYKRFYNTFLAAVEDESWTEAYIFKSTFLGYLYKKYISRRVSVYNYYYLPDDSKEPQTWNEFIQSSKARKSLHVGSLPIQEEGFVYESLALDIVQSVKPWVEELLEVYPIVFYNGQLDIICGYPMMIKFLCSLNWSGQSQYLNATRTKWCEGKELAGYYK
;
A
#
# COMPACT_ATOMS: atom_id res chain seq x y z
N LYS A 1 21.37 21.24 10.13
CA LYS A 1 19.90 21.21 10.30
C LYS A 1 19.29 20.96 8.93
N ILE A 2 18.44 19.94 8.77
CA ILE A 2 17.73 19.67 7.51
C ILE A 2 16.38 20.40 7.57
N ASN A 3 15.99 21.08 6.50
CA ASN A 3 14.72 21.80 6.40
C ASN A 3 13.70 20.94 5.64
N LEU A 4 12.88 20.16 6.35
CA LEU A 4 11.79 19.41 5.73
C LEU A 4 10.71 20.39 5.28
N ALA A 5 10.31 20.33 4.01
CA ALA A 5 9.32 21.25 3.43
C ALA A 5 7.95 20.62 3.21
N ALA A 6 7.92 19.35 2.78
CA ALA A 6 6.71 18.60 2.49
C ALA A 6 7.03 17.10 2.38
N MET A 7 5.98 16.27 2.36
CA MET A 7 6.07 14.83 2.11
C MET A 7 5.12 14.41 0.99
N ALA A 8 5.50 13.37 0.25
CA ALA A 8 4.65 12.72 -0.74
C ALA A 8 4.68 11.20 -0.52
N ILE A 9 3.51 10.59 -0.33
CA ILE A 9 3.36 9.17 0.01
C ILE A 9 2.48 8.52 -1.06
N GLY A 10 3.10 7.66 -1.86
CA GLY A 10 2.45 6.92 -2.93
C GLY A 10 2.08 5.52 -2.50
N ASN A 11 0.81 5.12 -2.64
CA ASN A 11 0.38 3.74 -2.39
C ASN A 11 0.87 3.20 -1.03
N GLY A 12 0.84 4.05 0.00
CA GLY A 12 1.42 3.75 1.32
C GLY A 12 0.51 2.91 2.21
N ILE A 13 1.11 2.19 3.15
CA ILE A 13 0.44 1.56 4.30
C ILE A 13 0.86 2.36 5.55
N SER A 14 -0.11 2.94 6.24
CA SER A 14 0.08 3.78 7.43
C SER A 14 -0.78 3.33 8.60
N ASP A 15 -1.90 2.66 8.34
CA ASP A 15 -2.77 2.13 9.38
C ASP A 15 -3.35 0.77 8.98
N ALA A 16 -2.82 -0.28 9.59
CA ALA A 16 -3.24 -1.64 9.29
C ALA A 16 -4.75 -1.88 9.54
N LYS A 17 -5.33 -1.21 10.55
CA LYS A 17 -6.75 -1.31 10.89
C LYS A 17 -7.62 -0.87 9.71
N THR A 18 -7.36 0.30 9.12
CA THR A 18 -8.15 0.78 7.98
C THR A 18 -7.70 0.19 6.64
N GLN A 19 -6.44 -0.23 6.50
CA GLN A 19 -5.85 -0.58 5.22
C GLN A 19 -5.65 -2.06 4.92
N PHE A 20 -6.17 -2.98 5.74
CA PHE A 20 -6.21 -4.42 5.40
C PHE A 20 -7.63 -4.99 5.19
N ASP A 21 -8.63 -4.13 5.00
CA ASP A 21 -10.01 -4.51 4.59
C ASP A 21 -10.10 -4.79 3.08
N TYR A 22 -9.48 -5.88 2.61
CA TYR A 22 -9.44 -6.23 1.19
C TYR A 22 -10.80 -6.71 0.63
N GLY A 23 -11.64 -7.31 1.47
CA GLY A 23 -12.87 -7.98 1.03
C GLY A 23 -13.84 -7.06 0.30
N ASN A 24 -14.08 -5.85 0.82
CA ASN A 24 -14.94 -4.87 0.16
C ASN A 24 -14.35 -4.40 -1.17
N TYR A 25 -13.05 -4.14 -1.21
CA TYR A 25 -12.40 -3.61 -2.40
C TYR A 25 -12.42 -4.65 -3.54
N LEU A 26 -11.98 -5.88 -3.26
CA LEU A 26 -11.97 -6.97 -4.24
C LEU A 26 -13.37 -7.31 -4.75
N TYR A 27 -14.40 -7.23 -3.88
CA TYR A 27 -15.78 -7.43 -4.29
C TYR A 27 -16.27 -6.35 -5.25
N HIS A 28 -15.99 -5.07 -4.96
CA HIS A 28 -16.39 -3.98 -5.86
C HIS A 28 -15.60 -3.95 -7.17
N LEU A 29 -14.40 -4.53 -7.21
CA LEU A 29 -13.66 -4.78 -8.46
C LEU A 29 -14.23 -5.97 -9.27
N GLY A 30 -15.16 -6.75 -8.70
CA GLY A 30 -15.68 -7.96 -9.34
C GLY A 30 -14.71 -9.14 -9.33
N LEU A 31 -13.65 -9.09 -8.52
CA LEU A 31 -12.64 -10.16 -8.43
C LEU A 31 -13.07 -11.31 -7.51
N ILE A 32 -14.00 -11.04 -6.58
CA ILE A 32 -14.59 -12.05 -5.69
C ILE A 32 -16.11 -11.85 -5.61
N ASP A 33 -16.83 -12.92 -5.30
CA ASP A 33 -18.26 -12.89 -5.08
C ASP A 33 -18.62 -12.64 -3.59
N GLY A 34 -19.91 -12.76 -3.25
CA GLY A 34 -20.37 -12.60 -1.88
C GLY A 34 -19.77 -13.62 -0.89
N ALA A 35 -19.50 -14.85 -1.34
CA ALA A 35 -18.86 -15.86 -0.50
C ALA A 35 -17.41 -15.48 -0.20
N GLY A 36 -16.66 -15.02 -1.22
CA GLY A 36 -15.32 -14.45 -1.04
C GLY A 36 -15.31 -13.27 -0.08
N LYS A 37 -16.21 -12.30 -0.28
CA LYS A 37 -16.34 -11.13 0.60
C LYS A 37 -16.56 -11.53 2.06
N ASN A 38 -17.44 -12.50 2.31
CA ASN A 38 -17.74 -12.99 3.66
C ASN A 38 -16.54 -13.70 4.30
N ASP A 39 -15.78 -14.48 3.53
CA ASP A 39 -14.55 -15.10 4.00
C ASP A 39 -13.51 -14.05 4.39
N TYR A 40 -13.22 -13.07 3.52
CA TYR A 40 -12.32 -11.97 3.85
C TYR A 40 -12.76 -11.22 5.11
N LYS A 41 -14.06 -10.91 5.24
CA LYS A 41 -14.60 -10.22 6.41
C LYS A 41 -14.38 -11.01 7.70
N ARG A 42 -14.55 -12.34 7.69
CA ARG A 42 -14.29 -13.19 8.86
C ARG A 42 -12.84 -13.08 9.33
N PHE A 43 -11.88 -13.25 8.42
CA PHE A 43 -10.46 -13.12 8.74
C PHE A 43 -10.07 -11.70 9.15
N TYR A 44 -10.67 -10.68 8.53
CA TYR A 44 -10.45 -9.29 8.90
C TYR A 44 -10.94 -8.96 10.32
N ASN A 45 -12.07 -9.51 10.75
CA ASN A 45 -12.54 -9.32 12.12
C ASN A 45 -11.59 -9.95 13.15
N THR A 46 -11.05 -11.15 12.87
CA THR A 46 -10.07 -11.78 13.76
C THR A 46 -8.74 -11.02 13.76
N PHE A 47 -8.31 -10.53 12.59
CA PHE A 47 -7.17 -9.63 12.47
C PHE A 47 -7.35 -8.37 13.32
N LEU A 48 -8.52 -7.71 13.25
CA LEU A 48 -8.80 -6.51 14.03
C LEU A 48 -8.74 -6.78 15.54
N ALA A 49 -9.34 -7.89 16.00
CA ALA A 49 -9.26 -8.29 17.40
C ALA A 49 -7.80 -8.47 17.86
N ALA A 50 -6.97 -9.16 17.06
CA ALA A 50 -5.55 -9.32 17.38
C ALA A 50 -4.78 -8.00 17.40
N VAL A 51 -5.11 -7.04 16.52
CA VAL A 51 -4.51 -5.69 16.54
C VAL A 51 -4.98 -4.88 17.75
N GLU A 52 -6.23 -5.03 18.18
CA GLU A 52 -6.79 -4.38 19.37
C GLU A 52 -6.18 -4.93 20.67
N ASP A 53 -5.92 -6.24 20.69
CA ASP A 53 -5.26 -6.93 21.80
C ASP A 53 -3.72 -6.84 21.74
N GLU A 54 -3.16 -6.02 20.83
CA GLU A 54 -1.72 -5.85 20.60
C GLU A 54 -0.95 -7.16 20.37
N SER A 55 -1.67 -8.18 19.90
CA SER A 55 -1.15 -9.52 19.62
C SER A 55 -0.50 -9.54 18.23
N TRP A 56 0.62 -8.80 18.09
CA TRP A 56 1.24 -8.48 16.79
C TRP A 56 1.59 -9.70 15.94
N THR A 57 2.09 -10.77 16.56
CA THR A 57 2.41 -12.02 15.85
C THR A 57 1.17 -12.63 15.22
N GLU A 58 0.06 -12.68 15.96
CA GLU A 58 -1.21 -13.21 15.49
C GLU A 58 -1.82 -12.31 14.40
N ALA A 59 -1.80 -10.99 14.60
CA ALA A 59 -2.20 -10.02 13.60
C ALA A 59 -1.40 -10.18 12.30
N TYR A 60 -0.08 -10.39 12.38
CA TYR A 60 0.76 -10.62 11.21
C TYR A 60 0.43 -11.91 10.45
N ILE A 61 0.11 -13.00 11.17
CA ILE A 61 -0.34 -14.27 10.57
C ILE A 61 -1.65 -14.05 9.81
N PHE A 62 -2.62 -13.34 10.40
CA PHE A 62 -3.87 -13.04 9.72
C PHE A 62 -3.69 -12.09 8.53
N LYS A 63 -2.86 -11.06 8.67
CA LYS A 63 -2.49 -10.18 7.55
C LYS A 63 -1.95 -10.97 6.35
N SER A 64 -1.07 -11.94 6.62
CA SER A 64 -0.47 -12.79 5.58
C SER A 64 -1.50 -13.70 4.89
N THR A 65 -2.65 -13.94 5.53
CA THR A 65 -3.74 -14.75 4.96
C THR A 65 -4.49 -14.03 3.84
N PHE A 66 -4.60 -12.69 3.88
CA PHE A 66 -5.35 -11.91 2.88
C PHE A 66 -4.78 -12.04 1.47
N LEU A 67 -3.52 -11.64 1.28
CA LEU A 67 -2.83 -11.73 -0.02
C LEU A 67 -2.17 -13.10 -0.27
N GLY A 68 -2.22 -14.00 0.72
CA GLY A 68 -1.75 -15.37 0.62
C GLY A 68 -2.86 -16.35 0.28
N TYR A 69 -3.41 -16.99 1.30
CA TYR A 69 -4.40 -18.07 1.16
C TYR A 69 -5.70 -17.60 0.50
N LEU A 70 -6.31 -16.51 0.98
CA LEU A 70 -7.59 -16.05 0.45
C LEU A 70 -7.47 -15.55 -0.99
N TYR A 71 -6.40 -14.81 -1.29
CA TYR A 71 -6.14 -14.37 -2.67
C TYR A 71 -6.02 -15.57 -3.61
N LYS A 72 -5.21 -16.58 -3.27
CA LYS A 72 -5.07 -17.80 -4.08
C LYS A 72 -6.36 -18.62 -4.19
N LYS A 73 -7.23 -18.58 -3.18
CA LYS A 73 -8.51 -19.29 -3.15
C LYS A 73 -9.52 -18.68 -4.12
N TYR A 74 -9.60 -17.36 -4.18
CA TYR A 74 -10.66 -16.66 -4.92
C TYR A 74 -10.20 -16.01 -6.23
N ILE A 75 -8.92 -15.66 -6.34
CA ILE A 75 -8.38 -14.86 -7.43
C ILE A 75 -7.28 -15.64 -8.14
N SER A 76 -7.30 -15.58 -9.47
CA SER A 76 -6.26 -16.20 -10.30
C SER A 76 -4.88 -15.63 -9.98
N ARG A 77 -3.86 -16.49 -9.97
CA ARG A 77 -2.45 -16.07 -9.86
C ARG A 77 -1.99 -15.15 -11.01
N ARG A 78 -2.81 -15.03 -12.05
CA ARG A 78 -2.59 -14.10 -13.16
C ARG A 78 -2.95 -12.65 -12.83
N VAL A 79 -3.71 -12.39 -11.77
CA VAL A 79 -4.00 -11.02 -11.34
C VAL A 79 -2.88 -10.56 -10.43
N SER A 80 -2.15 -9.52 -10.83
CA SER A 80 -1.10 -8.95 -9.98
C SER A 80 -1.70 -8.11 -8.86
N VAL A 81 -1.17 -8.25 -7.66
CA VAL A 81 -1.55 -7.40 -6.52
C VAL A 81 -1.10 -5.95 -6.67
N TYR A 82 -0.09 -5.69 -7.51
CA TYR A 82 0.43 -4.33 -7.74
C TYR A 82 -0.31 -3.60 -8.86
N ASN A 83 -0.96 -4.35 -9.75
CA ASN A 83 -1.77 -3.81 -10.83
C ASN A 83 -2.66 -4.91 -11.42
N TYR A 84 -3.96 -4.85 -11.14
CA TYR A 84 -4.90 -5.91 -11.52
C TYR A 84 -5.29 -5.89 -13.01
N TYR A 85 -4.88 -4.88 -13.77
CA TYR A 85 -5.03 -4.86 -15.22
C TYR A 85 -3.96 -5.70 -15.90
N TYR A 86 -2.76 -5.81 -15.30
CA TYR A 86 -1.68 -6.60 -15.89
C TYR A 86 -1.93 -8.09 -15.69
N LEU A 87 -1.85 -8.82 -16.81
CA LEU A 87 -1.78 -10.27 -16.83
C LEU A 87 -0.32 -10.67 -17.10
N PRO A 88 0.21 -11.76 -16.50
CA PRO A 88 1.60 -12.19 -16.65
C PRO A 88 2.03 -12.55 -18.09
N ASP A 89 1.11 -12.57 -19.06
CA ASP A 89 1.42 -12.72 -20.49
C ASP A 89 1.68 -11.38 -21.19
N ASP A 90 1.47 -10.24 -20.50
CA ASP A 90 1.86 -8.95 -21.03
C ASP A 90 3.38 -8.91 -21.09
N SER A 91 3.90 -9.05 -22.31
CA SER A 91 5.32 -9.03 -22.66
C SER A 91 5.99 -7.75 -22.17
N LYS A 92 6.37 -7.71 -20.90
CA LYS A 92 7.28 -6.68 -20.42
C LYS A 92 8.62 -6.93 -21.08
N GLU A 93 9.23 -5.87 -21.59
CA GLU A 93 10.67 -5.90 -21.79
C GLU A 93 11.32 -6.37 -20.48
N PRO A 94 12.25 -7.34 -20.53
CA PRO A 94 12.90 -7.84 -19.33
C PRO A 94 13.45 -6.66 -18.56
N GLN A 95 13.17 -6.60 -17.26
CA GLN A 95 13.70 -5.54 -16.42
C GLN A 95 15.21 -5.74 -16.25
N THR A 96 15.99 -5.12 -17.13
CA THR A 96 17.46 -5.22 -17.17
C THR A 96 18.14 -4.35 -16.12
N TRP A 97 17.39 -3.68 -15.23
CA TRP A 97 17.97 -2.81 -14.21
C TRP A 97 18.94 -3.58 -13.31
N ASN A 98 18.62 -4.85 -12.99
CA ASN A 98 19.45 -5.68 -12.11
C ASN A 98 20.79 -6.04 -12.79
N GLU A 99 20.79 -6.26 -14.11
CA GLU A 99 22.01 -6.47 -14.88
C GLU A 99 22.82 -5.16 -14.97
N PHE A 100 22.14 -4.06 -15.25
CA PHE A 100 22.75 -2.73 -15.37
C PHE A 100 23.48 -2.32 -14.09
N ILE A 101 22.80 -2.39 -12.95
CA ILE A 101 23.34 -1.96 -11.65
C ILE A 101 24.50 -2.85 -11.18
N GLN A 102 24.50 -4.11 -11.60
CA GLN A 102 25.58 -5.06 -11.31
C GLN A 102 26.76 -4.96 -12.30
N SER A 103 26.60 -4.23 -13.41
CA SER A 103 27.70 -4.02 -14.37
C SER A 103 28.93 -3.39 -13.69
N SER A 104 30.13 -3.77 -14.14
CA SER A 104 31.38 -3.23 -13.57
C SER A 104 31.45 -1.72 -13.68
N LYS A 105 30.86 -1.13 -14.73
CA LYS A 105 30.78 0.32 -14.92
C LYS A 105 29.90 0.97 -13.85
N ALA A 106 28.65 0.51 -13.68
CA ALA A 106 27.74 1.08 -12.69
C ALA A 106 28.29 0.94 -11.26
N ARG A 107 28.81 -0.24 -10.91
CA ARG A 107 29.38 -0.50 -9.58
C ARG A 107 30.59 0.37 -9.26
N LYS A 108 31.50 0.57 -10.23
CA LYS A 108 32.64 1.48 -10.06
C LYS A 108 32.18 2.92 -9.89
N SER A 109 31.21 3.37 -10.69
CA SER A 109 30.66 4.72 -10.60
C SER A 109 29.91 4.99 -9.29
N LEU A 110 29.29 3.98 -8.69
CA LEU A 110 28.59 4.09 -7.41
C LEU A 110 29.50 3.86 -6.20
N HIS A 111 30.77 3.48 -6.40
CA HIS A 111 31.74 3.20 -5.36
C HIS A 111 31.31 2.10 -4.36
N VAL A 112 30.53 1.11 -4.81
CA VAL A 112 30.00 0.02 -3.96
C VAL A 112 30.91 -1.21 -3.84
N GLY A 113 32.12 -1.15 -4.40
CA GLY A 113 33.10 -2.23 -4.35
C GLY A 113 32.58 -3.54 -4.95
N SER A 114 32.70 -4.65 -4.21
CA SER A 114 32.26 -6.00 -4.61
C SER A 114 31.02 -6.50 -3.86
N LEU A 115 30.35 -5.67 -3.05
CA LEU A 115 29.14 -6.06 -2.33
C LEU A 115 28.01 -6.43 -3.31
N PRO A 116 27.51 -7.68 -3.34
CA PRO A 116 26.39 -8.04 -4.20
C PRO A 116 25.10 -7.36 -3.73
N ILE A 117 24.15 -7.19 -4.65
CA ILE A 117 22.80 -6.80 -4.29
C ILE A 117 22.22 -7.89 -3.40
N GLN A 118 21.68 -7.48 -2.25
CA GLN A 118 21.03 -8.38 -1.30
C GLN A 118 19.53 -8.44 -1.60
N GLU A 119 18.93 -9.60 -1.39
CA GLU A 119 17.48 -9.75 -1.43
C GLU A 119 16.84 -9.21 -0.13
N GLU A 120 15.62 -8.68 -0.24
CA GLU A 120 14.96 -7.88 0.81
C GLU A 120 14.43 -8.72 2.01
N GLY A 121 14.48 -10.05 1.94
CA GLY A 121 13.75 -10.95 2.83
C GLY A 121 14.05 -10.78 4.32
N PHE A 122 15.33 -10.69 4.71
CA PHE A 122 15.70 -10.62 6.12
C PHE A 122 15.19 -9.36 6.82
N VAL A 123 15.24 -8.20 6.15
CA VAL A 123 14.76 -6.94 6.71
C VAL A 123 13.24 -6.97 6.84
N TYR A 124 12.54 -7.51 5.83
CA TYR A 124 11.09 -7.66 5.87
C TYR A 124 10.64 -8.55 7.03
N GLU A 125 11.29 -9.70 7.24
CA GLU A 125 10.98 -10.61 8.36
C GLU A 125 11.27 -9.96 9.72
N SER A 126 12.36 -9.20 9.81
CA SER A 126 12.75 -8.50 11.04
C SER A 126 11.76 -7.38 11.44
N LEU A 127 11.08 -6.78 10.47
CA LEU A 127 10.09 -5.70 10.66
C LEU A 127 8.64 -6.18 10.47
N ALA A 128 8.41 -7.50 10.46
CA ALA A 128 7.10 -8.08 10.16
C ALA A 128 5.99 -7.56 11.10
N LEU A 129 6.32 -7.37 12.38
CA LEU A 129 5.37 -6.92 13.40
C LEU A 129 5.05 -5.42 13.28
N ASP A 130 5.94 -4.61 12.72
CA ASP A 130 5.70 -3.18 12.48
C ASP A 130 4.64 -2.96 11.39
N ILE A 131 4.53 -3.89 10.43
CA ILE A 131 3.59 -3.80 9.29
C ILE A 131 2.12 -3.78 9.75
N VAL A 132 1.80 -4.43 10.87
CA VAL A 132 0.43 -4.54 11.39
C VAL A 132 0.10 -3.49 12.45
N GLN A 133 1.04 -2.60 12.75
CA GLN A 133 0.83 -1.48 13.65
C GLN A 133 0.35 -0.24 12.88
N SER A 134 0.01 0.81 13.62
CA SER A 134 -0.49 2.07 13.07
C SER A 134 0.52 3.19 13.32
N VAL A 135 0.89 3.90 12.26
CA VAL A 135 1.65 5.16 12.37
C VAL A 135 0.73 6.38 12.28
N LYS A 136 -0.59 6.16 12.38
CA LYS A 136 -1.62 7.20 12.35
C LYS A 136 -1.31 8.41 13.26
N PRO A 137 -0.91 8.24 14.54
CA PRO A 137 -0.64 9.39 15.41
C PRO A 137 0.50 10.29 14.89
N TRP A 138 1.54 9.71 14.27
CA TRP A 138 2.63 10.49 13.68
C TRP A 138 2.17 11.23 12.42
N VAL A 139 1.30 10.64 11.62
CA VAL A 139 0.71 11.34 10.46
C VAL A 139 -0.14 12.51 10.92
N GLU A 140 -0.95 12.35 11.98
CA GLU A 140 -1.74 13.43 12.57
C GLU A 140 -0.85 14.57 13.09
N GLU A 141 0.23 14.26 13.82
CA GLU A 141 1.21 15.25 14.29
C GLU A 141 1.88 16.00 13.12
N LEU A 142 2.30 15.27 12.07
CA LEU A 142 2.99 15.86 10.93
C LEU A 142 2.08 16.77 10.09
N LEU A 143 0.78 16.47 10.00
CA LEU A 143 -0.19 17.30 9.28
C LEU A 143 -0.40 18.68 9.92
N GLU A 144 -0.09 18.85 11.20
CA GLU A 144 -0.15 20.16 11.86
C GLU A 144 1.00 21.09 11.44
N VAL A 145 2.07 20.54 10.84
CA VAL A 145 3.32 21.29 10.58
C VAL A 145 3.71 21.27 9.11
N TYR A 146 3.45 20.17 8.39
CA TYR A 146 3.93 19.95 7.03
C TYR A 146 2.80 19.62 6.07
N PRO A 147 2.84 20.16 4.84
CA PRO A 147 2.04 19.64 3.74
C PRO A 147 2.41 18.18 3.43
N ILE A 148 1.40 17.32 3.34
CA ILE A 148 1.56 15.93 2.93
C ILE A 148 0.64 15.64 1.74
N VAL A 149 1.22 15.12 0.66
CA VAL A 149 0.47 14.62 -0.51
C VAL A 149 0.37 13.10 -0.41
N PHE A 150 -0.85 12.59 -0.29
CA PHE A 150 -1.14 11.17 -0.46
C PHE A 150 -1.65 10.93 -1.87
N TYR A 151 -0.99 10.04 -2.62
CA TYR A 151 -1.41 9.66 -3.97
C TYR A 151 -1.50 8.15 -4.11
N ASN A 152 -2.44 7.67 -4.93
CA ASN A 152 -2.64 6.24 -5.17
C ASN A 152 -2.91 5.96 -6.64
N GLY A 153 -2.17 5.00 -7.19
CA GLY A 153 -2.54 4.35 -8.44
C GLY A 153 -3.86 3.58 -8.29
N GLN A 154 -4.82 3.81 -9.21
CA GLN A 154 -6.15 3.20 -9.12
C GLN A 154 -6.16 1.69 -9.35
N LEU A 155 -5.10 1.14 -9.95
CA LEU A 155 -5.00 -0.28 -10.30
C LEU A 155 -4.33 -1.13 -9.20
N ASP A 156 -3.87 -0.51 -8.12
CA ASP A 156 -3.15 -1.20 -7.05
C ASP A 156 -4.11 -1.96 -6.12
N ILE A 157 -3.90 -3.27 -5.93
CA ILE A 157 -4.63 -4.06 -4.94
C ILE A 157 -4.00 -3.96 -3.56
N ILE A 158 -2.67 -4.10 -3.47
CA ILE A 158 -1.99 -4.26 -2.18
C ILE A 158 -2.17 -3.03 -1.29
N CYS A 159 -2.19 -1.83 -1.88
CA CYS A 159 -2.44 -0.55 -1.19
C CYS A 159 -3.49 0.29 -1.94
N GLY A 160 -4.69 -0.28 -2.13
CA GLY A 160 -5.74 0.31 -2.95
C GLY A 160 -6.29 1.65 -2.46
N TYR A 161 -6.77 2.46 -3.41
CA TYR A 161 -7.36 3.78 -3.14
C TYR A 161 -8.46 3.78 -2.07
N PRO A 162 -9.45 2.85 -2.06
CA PRO A 162 -10.49 2.85 -1.02
C PRO A 162 -9.93 2.67 0.39
N MET A 163 -8.81 1.94 0.52
CA MET A 163 -8.12 1.69 1.78
C MET A 163 -7.41 2.97 2.26
N MET A 164 -6.70 3.66 1.36
CA MET A 164 -6.11 4.96 1.68
C MET A 164 -7.17 5.98 2.10
N ILE A 165 -8.30 6.06 1.39
CA ILE A 165 -9.37 7.00 1.77
C ILE A 165 -9.97 6.64 3.13
N LYS A 166 -10.13 5.35 3.46
CA LYS A 166 -10.58 4.92 4.80
C LYS A 166 -9.60 5.38 5.88
N PHE A 167 -8.29 5.29 5.63
CA PHE A 167 -7.25 5.83 6.52
C PHE A 167 -7.37 7.35 6.68
N LEU A 168 -7.33 8.10 5.56
CA LEU A 168 -7.35 9.57 5.56
C LEU A 168 -8.62 10.14 6.20
N CYS A 169 -9.78 9.53 5.97
CA CYS A 169 -11.03 9.93 6.60
C CYS A 169 -11.06 9.63 8.11
N SER A 170 -10.19 8.75 8.60
CA SER A 170 -10.10 8.42 10.03
C SER A 170 -9.19 9.38 10.80
N LEU A 171 -8.32 10.13 10.14
CA LEU A 171 -7.34 11.04 10.76
C LEU A 171 -8.03 12.12 11.59
N ASN A 172 -7.52 12.37 12.79
CA ASN A 172 -7.98 13.39 13.71
C ASN A 172 -6.91 14.51 13.81
N TRP A 173 -7.14 15.59 13.08
CA TRP A 173 -6.24 16.74 12.98
C TRP A 173 -7.03 18.02 12.68
N SER A 174 -6.41 19.18 12.82
CA SER A 174 -7.07 20.50 12.73
C SER A 174 -7.81 20.72 11.40
N GLY A 175 -7.31 20.17 10.29
CA GLY A 175 -7.92 20.27 8.96
C GLY A 175 -8.91 19.15 8.60
N GLN A 176 -9.25 18.24 9.51
CA GLN A 176 -10.13 17.09 9.22
C GLN A 176 -11.47 17.53 8.60
N SER A 177 -12.12 18.54 9.17
CA SER A 177 -13.41 19.02 8.66
C SER A 177 -13.30 19.67 7.28
N GLN A 178 -12.20 20.39 7.02
CA GLN A 178 -11.92 20.93 5.68
C GLN A 178 -11.71 19.80 4.68
N TYR A 179 -10.91 18.79 5.04
CA TYR A 179 -10.71 17.61 4.19
C TYR A 179 -12.04 16.91 3.94
N LEU A 180 -12.83 16.54 4.94
CA LEU A 180 -14.08 15.81 4.73
C LEU A 180 -15.05 16.55 3.79
N ASN A 181 -15.14 17.88 3.90
CA ASN A 181 -16.03 18.72 3.08
C ASN A 181 -15.44 19.17 1.73
N ALA A 182 -14.15 18.97 1.48
CA ALA A 182 -13.53 19.42 0.23
C ALA A 182 -14.11 18.71 -0.99
N THR A 183 -14.28 19.47 -2.07
CA THR A 183 -14.82 18.97 -3.35
C THR A 183 -13.70 18.33 -4.15
N ARG A 184 -13.94 17.09 -4.59
CA ARG A 184 -13.00 16.37 -5.46
C ARG A 184 -12.98 17.02 -6.85
N THR A 185 -11.80 17.36 -7.32
CA THR A 185 -11.59 18.10 -8.58
C THR A 185 -10.86 17.22 -9.59
N LYS A 186 -11.20 17.37 -10.88
CA LYS A 186 -10.51 16.68 -11.98
C LYS A 186 -9.10 17.24 -12.11
N TRP A 187 -8.11 16.35 -12.21
CA TRP A 187 -6.74 16.70 -12.53
C TRP A 187 -6.45 16.30 -13.98
N CYS A 188 -6.11 17.28 -14.81
CA CYS A 188 -5.77 17.06 -16.21
C CYS A 188 -4.32 17.46 -16.50
N GLU A 189 -3.63 16.66 -17.32
CA GLU A 189 -2.35 17.01 -17.92
C GLU A 189 -2.60 17.35 -19.39
N GLY A 190 -2.60 18.65 -19.70
CA GLY A 190 -3.06 19.15 -21.00
C GLY A 190 -4.54 18.84 -21.22
N LYS A 191 -4.85 18.00 -22.21
CA LYS A 191 -6.22 17.57 -22.53
C LYS A 191 -6.61 16.23 -21.89
N GLU A 192 -5.64 15.51 -21.34
CA GLU A 192 -5.85 14.16 -20.80
C GLU A 192 -6.19 14.22 -19.32
N LEU A 193 -7.18 13.43 -18.89
CA LEU A 193 -7.53 13.29 -17.48
C LEU A 193 -6.49 12.37 -16.81
N ALA A 194 -5.63 12.94 -15.97
CA ALA A 194 -4.61 12.21 -15.22
C ALA A 194 -5.18 11.62 -13.91
N GLY A 195 -6.22 12.24 -13.36
CA GLY A 195 -6.89 11.71 -12.18
C GLY A 195 -7.80 12.72 -11.50
N TYR A 196 -7.84 12.64 -10.17
CA TYR A 196 -8.64 13.53 -9.35
C TYR A 196 -7.87 13.86 -8.08
N TYR A 197 -8.00 15.08 -7.61
CA TYR A 197 -7.41 15.53 -6.36
C TYR A 197 -8.47 16.09 -5.43
N LYS A 198 -8.12 16.17 -4.17
CA LYS A 198 -8.94 16.71 -3.09
C LYS A 198 -8.02 17.40 -2.10
#